data_AF-A0A0A8L8C7-F1
#
_entry.id   AF-A0A0A8L8C7-F1
#
_cell.length_a   1.000
_cell.length_b   1.000
_cell.length_c   1.000
_cell.angle_alpha   90.00
_cell.angle_beta   90.00
_cell.angle_gamma   90.00
#
_symmetry.space_group_name_H-M   'P 1'
#
loop_
_entity.id
_entity.type
_entity.pdbx_description
1 polymer ?
#
loop_
_entity_poly.entity_id
_entity_poly.type
_entity_poly.pdbx_seq_one_letter_code
_entity_poly.pdbx_strand_id
1 'polypeptide(L)'
;MSPQRQFQSFATTAESTLSQTKRKQLTGATIYDEPENFLEVEVCHPKTHFPSGNSKGMYTDYEIICRTNLPGFSKRSSSVRRRYSDFELFRKLLIKELQLSNHPKVSVQHLPGKILLSNRFNDTVIEERRQGLNKWMGSVAGHPLLQTGSKVLIRFIQDPTFQG
;
A
#
# COMPACT_ATOMS: atom_id res chain seq x y z
N MET A 1 41.08 -59.60 0.99
CA MET A 1 40.91 -58.70 2.15
C MET A 1 41.59 -57.39 1.81
N SER A 2 40.81 -56.34 1.57
CA SER A 2 41.28 -55.05 1.06
C SER A 2 41.52 -54.08 2.22
N PRO A 3 42.65 -53.35 2.29
CA PRO A 3 42.84 -52.33 3.31
C PRO A 3 42.10 -51.02 2.94
N GLN A 4 41.27 -50.54 3.86
CA GLN A 4 40.52 -49.28 3.76
C GLN A 4 41.48 -48.08 3.79
N ARG A 5 41.33 -47.15 2.83
CA ARG A 5 41.98 -45.82 2.88
C ARG A 5 41.18 -44.92 3.83
N GLN A 6 41.83 -44.52 4.90
CA GLN A 6 41.37 -43.48 5.82
C GLN A 6 41.75 -42.11 5.22
N PHE A 7 40.78 -41.26 4.92
CA PHE A 7 41.04 -39.87 4.51
C PHE A 7 41.30 -39.03 5.78
N GLN A 8 42.48 -38.43 5.86
CA GLN A 8 42.81 -37.37 6.83
C GLN A 8 42.64 -36.01 6.16
N SER A 9 41.78 -35.15 6.72
CA SER A 9 41.70 -33.75 6.36
C SER A 9 42.53 -32.91 7.34
N PHE A 10 43.49 -32.15 6.80
CA PHE A 10 44.33 -31.24 7.56
C PHE A 10 44.12 -29.79 7.10
N ALA A 11 44.10 -28.92 8.12
CA ALA A 11 44.35 -27.48 8.14
C ALA A 11 43.22 -26.50 7.79
N THR A 12 43.11 -25.28 8.35
CA THR A 12 43.28 -24.62 9.68
C THR A 12 43.05 -23.12 9.34
N THR A 13 42.44 -22.36 10.25
CA THR A 13 42.52 -20.88 10.38
C THR A 13 41.81 -19.99 9.37
N ALA A 14 40.73 -19.36 9.85
CA ALA A 14 40.50 -17.92 9.69
C ALA A 14 39.64 -17.42 10.87
N GLU A 15 40.24 -17.36 12.07
CA GLU A 15 39.81 -16.37 13.05
C GLU A 15 40.31 -15.01 12.58
N SER A 16 39.40 -14.22 12.03
CA SER A 16 39.63 -12.80 11.73
C SER A 16 38.46 -11.99 12.28
N THR A 17 38.64 -11.52 13.51
CA THR A 17 38.17 -10.24 14.03
C THR A 17 36.69 -9.86 13.80
N LEU A 18 35.84 -10.15 14.78
CA LEU A 18 34.75 -9.24 15.18
C LEU A 18 34.59 -9.29 16.70
N SER A 19 35.53 -8.63 17.38
CA SER A 19 35.41 -8.23 18.77
C SER A 19 34.21 -7.28 18.94
N GLN A 20 33.26 -7.73 19.77
CA GLN A 20 32.37 -6.94 20.62
C GLN A 20 31.80 -5.64 20.03
N THR A 21 30.53 -5.70 19.62
CA THR A 21 29.65 -4.54 19.78
C THR A 21 28.24 -5.00 20.17
N LYS A 22 27.87 -4.68 21.42
CA LYS A 22 26.55 -4.74 22.06
C LYS A 22 25.64 -5.93 21.68
N ARG A 23 25.54 -6.91 22.58
CA ARG A 23 24.32 -7.72 22.74
C ARG A 23 23.13 -6.79 22.97
N LYS A 24 22.43 -6.40 21.89
CA LYS A 24 21.03 -5.99 21.99
C LYS A 24 20.30 -7.23 22.51
N GLN A 25 19.66 -7.12 23.67
CA GLN A 25 18.72 -8.15 24.11
C GLN A 25 17.66 -8.28 23.00
N LEU A 26 17.67 -9.41 22.30
CA LEU A 26 16.63 -9.75 21.35
C LEU A 26 15.37 -10.01 22.17
N THR A 27 14.47 -9.04 22.20
CA THR A 27 13.11 -9.28 22.65
C THR A 27 12.46 -10.24 21.65
N GLY A 28 11.60 -11.15 22.10
CA GLY A 28 11.04 -12.23 21.26
C GLY A 28 10.31 -11.76 19.98
N ALA A 29 10.06 -10.46 19.84
CA ALA A 29 9.54 -9.83 18.63
C ALA A 29 10.52 -9.82 17.44
N THR A 30 11.83 -10.03 17.65
CA THR A 30 12.85 -9.94 16.58
C THR A 30 13.13 -11.26 15.85
N ILE A 31 12.49 -12.37 16.22
CA ILE A 31 12.79 -13.70 15.65
C ILE A 31 11.98 -13.98 14.37
N TYR A 32 10.91 -13.23 14.13
CA TYR A 32 10.04 -13.38 12.95
C TYR A 32 9.79 -12.02 12.28
N ASP A 33 10.86 -11.33 11.88
CA ASP A 33 10.70 -10.18 10.99
C ASP A 33 10.26 -10.69 9.61
N GLU A 34 9.22 -10.08 9.02
CA GLU A 34 8.72 -10.44 7.70
C GLU A 34 9.85 -10.24 6.67
N PRO A 35 10.31 -11.31 5.98
CA PRO A 35 11.52 -11.25 5.16
C PRO A 35 11.35 -10.43 3.87
N GLU A 36 10.11 -10.12 3.47
CA GLU A 36 9.80 -9.44 2.21
C GLU A 36 8.97 -8.17 2.40
N ASN A 37 9.23 -7.17 1.56
CA ASN A 37 8.44 -5.95 1.50
C ASN A 37 7.05 -6.25 0.92
N PHE A 38 5.99 -5.80 1.60
CA PHE A 38 4.62 -5.93 1.15
C PHE A 38 3.84 -4.63 1.29
N LEU A 39 2.82 -4.48 0.46
CA LEU A 39 1.76 -3.50 0.61
C LEU A 39 0.45 -4.17 0.25
N GLU A 40 -0.40 -4.35 1.25
CA GLU A 40 -1.78 -4.81 1.11
C GLU A 40 -2.71 -3.61 1.24
N VAL A 41 -3.63 -3.46 0.30
CA VAL A 41 -4.64 -2.40 0.33
C VAL A 41 -6.00 -2.95 -0.04
N GLU A 42 -7.03 -2.51 0.66
CA GLU A 42 -8.42 -2.83 0.39
C GLU A 42 -9.28 -1.56 0.43
N VAL A 43 -10.21 -1.43 -0.51
CA VAL A 43 -11.26 -0.42 -0.49
C VAL A 43 -12.58 -1.10 -0.11
N CYS A 44 -13.09 -0.81 1.08
CA CYS A 44 -14.23 -1.50 1.68
C CYS A 44 -15.18 -0.56 2.42
N HIS A 45 -16.16 -1.15 3.13
CA HIS A 45 -17.13 -0.48 4.01
C HIS A 45 -17.69 0.84 3.45
N PRO A 46 -18.41 0.81 2.32
CA PRO A 46 -19.05 2.01 1.81
C PRO A 46 -20.01 2.60 2.85
N LYS A 47 -20.02 3.93 3.01
CA LYS A 47 -20.92 4.63 3.93
C LYS A 47 -21.48 5.88 3.28
N THR A 48 -22.81 5.98 3.28
CA THR A 48 -23.52 7.19 2.84
C THR A 48 -23.80 8.08 4.04
N HIS A 49 -23.43 9.36 3.93
CA HIS A 49 -23.55 10.36 4.97
C HIS A 49 -24.62 11.38 4.61
N PHE A 50 -25.35 11.85 5.63
CA PHE A 50 -26.46 12.80 5.52
C PHE A 50 -26.18 14.05 6.36
N PRO A 51 -25.28 14.96 5.92
CA PRO A 51 -24.76 16.04 6.77
C PRO A 51 -25.84 17.00 7.28
N SER A 52 -26.88 17.23 6.48
CA SER A 52 -27.97 18.15 6.79
C SER A 52 -29.23 17.44 7.32
N GLY A 53 -29.16 16.14 7.65
CA GLY A 53 -30.32 15.31 8.00
C GLY A 53 -31.34 15.10 6.87
N ASN A 54 -31.04 15.61 5.67
CA ASN A 54 -31.83 15.48 4.46
C ASN A 54 -30.90 15.12 3.27
N SER A 55 -31.47 14.95 2.08
CA SER A 55 -30.71 14.57 0.89
C SER A 55 -29.73 15.64 0.37
N LYS A 56 -29.75 16.87 0.90
CA LYS A 56 -28.83 17.94 0.46
C LYS A 56 -27.43 17.70 1.01
N GLY A 57 -26.46 17.66 0.11
CA GLY A 57 -25.06 17.44 0.46
C GLY A 57 -24.74 15.98 0.81
N MET A 58 -25.65 15.04 0.53
CA MET A 58 -25.42 13.61 0.73
C MET A 58 -24.22 13.13 -0.10
N TYR A 59 -23.38 12.28 0.48
CA TYR A 59 -22.23 11.69 -0.20
C TYR A 59 -21.93 10.30 0.32
N THR A 60 -21.30 9.49 -0.53
CA THR A 60 -20.80 8.18 -0.15
C THR A 60 -19.28 8.22 -0.16
N ASP A 61 -18.67 7.72 0.90
CA ASP A 61 -17.23 7.47 0.97
C ASP A 61 -16.96 5.98 1.20
N TYR A 62 -15.71 5.61 0.98
CA TYR A 62 -15.19 4.27 1.09
C TYR A 62 -14.03 4.27 2.07
N GLU A 63 -13.92 3.21 2.87
CA GLU A 63 -12.75 3.00 3.71
C GLU A 63 -11.62 2.43 2.86
N ILE A 64 -10.41 2.94 3.06
CA ILE A 64 -9.18 2.37 2.53
C ILE A 64 -8.39 1.85 3.72
N ILE A 65 -8.25 0.53 3.78
CA ILE A 65 -7.44 -0.16 4.79
C ILE A 65 -6.12 -0.53 4.11
N CYS A 66 -5.00 -0.21 4.76
CA CYS A 66 -3.68 -0.58 4.27
C CYS A 66 -2.83 -1.21 5.39
N ARG A 67 -2.05 -2.22 5.00
CA ARG A 67 -0.97 -2.81 5.81
C ARG A 67 0.29 -2.88 4.95
N THR A 68 1.41 -2.43 5.49
CA THR A 68 2.67 -2.43 4.76
C THR A 68 3.86 -2.35 5.71
N ASN A 69 5.00 -2.90 5.29
CA ASN A 69 6.31 -2.70 5.92
C ASN A 69 7.25 -1.84 5.06
N LEU A 70 6.74 -1.21 3.98
CA LEU A 70 7.56 -0.40 3.10
C LEU A 70 8.13 0.84 3.83
N PRO A 71 9.43 1.15 3.68
CA PRO A 71 10.10 2.21 4.43
C PRO A 71 9.60 3.62 4.13
N GLY A 72 8.91 3.82 2.99
CA GLY A 72 8.29 5.11 2.65
C GLY A 72 7.02 5.43 3.45
N PHE A 73 6.40 4.44 4.09
CA PHE A 73 5.16 4.60 4.85
C PHE A 73 5.47 4.87 6.32
N SER A 74 4.86 5.92 6.88
CA SER A 74 5.07 6.32 8.29
C SER A 74 4.36 5.39 9.29
N LYS A 75 3.29 4.73 8.85
CA LYS A 75 2.48 3.80 9.65
C LYS A 75 2.49 2.41 9.00
N ARG A 76 2.66 1.35 9.80
CA ARG A 76 2.55 -0.05 9.35
C ARG A 76 1.11 -0.44 8.99
N SER A 77 0.12 0.24 9.57
CA SER A 77 -1.28 0.11 9.20
C SER A 77 -1.97 1.46 9.23
N SER A 78 -2.89 1.68 8.28
CA SER A 78 -3.73 2.88 8.22
C SER A 78 -5.13 2.52 7.76
N SER A 79 -6.12 3.25 8.29
CA SER A 79 -7.48 3.31 7.77
C SER A 79 -7.84 4.77 7.53
N VAL A 80 -8.28 5.08 6.31
CA VAL A 80 -8.72 6.43 5.92
C VAL A 80 -10.00 6.33 5.09
N ARG A 81 -10.81 7.39 5.06
CA ARG A 81 -12.01 7.43 4.23
C ARG A 81 -11.84 8.39 3.06
N ARG A 82 -12.32 7.98 1.87
CA ARG A 82 -12.21 8.73 0.62
C ARG A 82 -13.52 8.68 -0.16
N ARG A 83 -13.93 9.83 -0.68
CA ARG A 83 -15.02 9.92 -1.67
C ARG A 83 -14.48 9.55 -3.04
N TYR A 84 -15.38 9.17 -3.96
CA TYR A 84 -15.00 8.93 -5.35
C TYR A 84 -14.27 10.14 -5.99
N SER A 85 -14.69 11.37 -5.68
CA SER A 85 -14.02 12.60 -6.14
C SER A 85 -12.57 12.70 -5.66
N ASP A 86 -12.25 12.15 -4.49
CA ASP A 86 -10.89 12.15 -3.95
C ASP A 86 -10.00 11.20 -4.75
N PHE A 87 -10.55 10.06 -5.23
CA PHE A 87 -9.85 9.17 -6.16
C PHE A 87 -9.59 9.87 -7.51
N GLU A 88 -10.54 10.66 -8.03
CA GLU A 88 -10.33 11.43 -9.26
C GLU A 88 -9.19 12.42 -9.11
N LEU A 89 -9.18 13.16 -7.99
CA LEU A 89 -8.11 14.09 -7.65
C LEU A 89 -6.78 13.36 -7.47
N PHE A 90 -6.78 12.23 -6.76
CA PHE A 90 -5.60 11.40 -6.55
C PHE A 90 -4.99 10.96 -7.88
N ARG A 91 -5.79 10.41 -8.78
CA ARG A 91 -5.33 10.02 -10.12
C ARG A 91 -4.70 11.18 -10.88
N LYS A 92 -5.32 12.37 -10.83
CA LYS A 92 -4.78 13.58 -11.49
C LYS A 92 -3.43 13.99 -10.91
N LEU A 93 -3.31 14.02 -9.58
CA LEU A 93 -2.06 14.38 -8.90
C LEU A 93 -0.96 13.35 -9.12
N LEU A 94 -1.31 12.07 -9.11
CA LEU A 94 -0.37 10.97 -9.36
C LEU A 94 0.19 11.03 -10.78
N ILE A 95 -0.65 11.26 -11.78
CA ILE A 95 -0.21 11.45 -13.17
C ILE A 95 0.74 12.66 -13.28
N LYS A 96 0.41 13.77 -12.61
CA LYS A 96 1.27 14.96 -12.59
C LYS A 96 2.63 14.68 -11.93
N GLU A 97 2.65 13.94 -10.81
CA GLU A 97 3.90 13.52 -10.15
C GLU A 97 4.73 12.64 -11.08
N LEU A 98 4.10 11.67 -11.76
CA LEU A 98 4.77 10.80 -12.73
C LEU A 98 5.37 11.57 -13.91
N GLN A 99 4.66 12.56 -14.45
CA GLN A 99 5.14 13.42 -15.53
C GLN A 99 6.35 14.29 -15.13
N LEU A 100 6.39 14.72 -13.86
CA LEU A 100 7.51 15.52 -13.32
C LEU A 100 8.70 14.64 -12.90
N SER A 101 8.46 13.36 -12.64
CA SER A 101 9.48 12.37 -12.34
C SER A 101 10.09 11.77 -13.62
N ASN A 102 11.30 11.21 -13.53
CA ASN A 102 11.93 10.46 -14.62
C ASN A 102 11.25 9.08 -14.91
N HIS A 103 9.96 8.93 -14.58
CA HIS A 103 9.18 7.70 -14.79
C HIS A 103 8.02 7.89 -15.81
N PRO A 104 8.25 8.45 -17.01
CA PRO A 104 7.18 8.79 -17.96
C PRO A 104 6.42 7.58 -18.55
N LYS A 105 6.88 6.35 -18.29
CA LYS A 105 6.28 5.12 -18.86
C LYS A 105 5.23 4.46 -17.95
N VAL A 106 5.04 4.92 -16.72
CA VAL A 106 4.03 4.36 -15.82
C VAL A 106 2.65 4.88 -16.22
N SER A 107 1.80 4.01 -16.74
CA SER A 107 0.42 4.37 -17.10
C SER A 107 -0.54 4.09 -15.95
N VAL A 108 -1.30 5.11 -15.54
CA VAL A 108 -2.32 4.97 -14.48
C VAL A 108 -3.66 4.66 -15.12
N GLN A 109 -4.18 3.47 -14.82
CA GLN A 109 -5.48 2.98 -15.32
C GLN A 109 -6.62 3.97 -15.03
N HIS A 110 -7.69 3.92 -15.83
CA HIS A 110 -8.87 4.76 -15.59
C HIS A 110 -9.66 4.27 -14.37
N LEU A 111 -10.28 5.21 -13.64
CA LEU A 111 -11.19 4.89 -12.55
C LEU A 111 -12.47 4.23 -13.09
N PRO A 112 -13.18 3.41 -12.29
CA PRO A 112 -14.52 2.94 -12.64
C PRO A 112 -15.44 4.13 -12.95
N GLY A 113 -16.36 3.95 -13.89
CA GLY A 113 -17.11 5.04 -14.53
C GLY A 113 -17.89 5.97 -13.57
N LYS A 114 -18.12 7.21 -14.04
CA LYS A 114 -19.01 8.15 -13.35
C LYS A 114 -20.44 7.68 -13.48
N ILE A 115 -21.09 7.46 -12.34
CA ILE A 115 -22.52 7.13 -12.29
C ILE A 115 -23.34 8.40 -12.38
N LEU A 116 -24.43 8.37 -13.15
CA LEU A 116 -25.40 9.46 -13.27
C LEU A 116 -25.99 9.82 -11.90
N LEU A 117 -26.23 11.12 -11.69
CA LEU A 117 -26.57 11.70 -10.38
C LEU A 117 -27.82 11.09 -9.71
N SER A 118 -28.78 10.57 -10.47
CA SER A 118 -30.02 9.98 -9.93
C SER A 118 -29.82 8.61 -9.29
N ASN A 119 -28.83 7.83 -9.72
CA ASN A 119 -28.65 6.45 -9.26
C ASN A 119 -27.43 6.26 -8.34
N ARG A 120 -26.69 7.33 -8.02
CA ARG A 120 -25.40 7.26 -7.31
C ARG A 120 -25.44 6.73 -5.87
N PHE A 121 -26.63 6.60 -5.29
CA PHE A 121 -26.85 6.15 -3.92
C PHE A 121 -27.57 4.81 -3.82
N ASN A 122 -27.78 4.15 -4.95
CA ASN A 122 -28.30 2.79 -5.00
C ASN A 122 -27.22 1.80 -4.51
N ASP A 123 -27.60 0.81 -3.70
CA ASP A 123 -26.64 -0.11 -3.09
C ASP A 123 -25.84 -0.93 -4.11
N THR A 124 -26.48 -1.37 -5.20
CA THR A 124 -25.81 -2.08 -6.30
C THR A 124 -24.74 -1.21 -6.95
N VAL A 125 -25.07 0.07 -7.17
CA VAL A 125 -24.16 1.06 -7.75
C VAL A 125 -22.99 1.36 -6.80
N ILE A 126 -23.28 1.46 -5.50
CA ILE A 126 -22.27 1.70 -4.47
C ILE A 126 -21.29 0.52 -4.41
N GLU A 127 -21.80 -0.72 -4.44
CA GLU A 127 -20.98 -1.93 -4.39
C GLU A 127 -20.17 -2.13 -5.66
N GLU A 128 -20.76 -1.94 -6.85
CA GLU A 128 -20.02 -2.00 -8.12
C GLU A 128 -18.87 -0.99 -8.12
N ARG A 129 -19.14 0.24 -7.67
CA ARG A 129 -18.10 1.26 -7.51
C ARG A 129 -17.04 0.84 -6.49
N ARG A 130 -17.43 0.29 -5.33
CA ARG A 130 -16.48 -0.18 -4.31
C ARG A 130 -15.55 -1.25 -4.89
N GLN A 131 -16.08 -2.24 -5.60
CA GLN A 131 -15.30 -3.29 -6.27
C GLN A 131 -14.34 -2.71 -7.30
N GLY A 132 -14.82 -1.79 -8.14
CA GLY A 132 -13.98 -1.11 -9.13
C GLY A 132 -12.86 -0.30 -8.50
N LEU A 133 -13.14 0.43 -7.42
CA LEU A 133 -12.15 1.19 -6.66
C LEU A 133 -11.15 0.27 -5.96
N ASN A 134 -11.59 -0.86 -5.40
CA ASN A 134 -10.71 -1.84 -4.76
C ASN A 134 -9.70 -2.41 -5.76
N LYS A 135 -10.18 -2.87 -6.92
CA LYS A 135 -9.33 -3.39 -8.00
C LYS A 135 -8.36 -2.33 -8.52
N TRP A 136 -8.85 -1.11 -8.74
CA TRP A 136 -8.03 0.00 -9.22
C TRP A 136 -6.94 0.37 -8.21
N MET A 137 -7.30 0.49 -6.92
CA MET A 137 -6.38 0.84 -5.86
C MET A 137 -5.30 -0.23 -5.67
N GLY A 138 -5.67 -1.51 -5.73
CA GLY A 138 -4.72 -2.64 -5.68
C GLY A 138 -3.71 -2.60 -6.84
N SER A 139 -4.17 -2.29 -8.07
CA SER A 139 -3.27 -2.15 -9.22
C SER A 139 -2.31 -0.97 -9.08
N VAL A 140 -2.77 0.18 -8.57
CA VAL A 140 -1.93 1.37 -8.40
C VAL A 140 -0.94 1.19 -7.25
N ALA A 141 -1.41 0.75 -6.08
CA ALA A 141 -0.58 0.55 -4.91
C ALA A 141 0.38 -0.64 -5.04
N GLY A 142 0.04 -1.62 -5.88
CA GLY A 142 0.91 -2.76 -6.21
C GLY A 142 2.05 -2.43 -7.18
N HIS A 143 2.09 -1.21 -7.76
CA HIS A 143 3.11 -0.87 -8.73
C HIS A 143 4.45 -0.51 -8.04
N PRO A 144 5.56 -1.24 -8.29
CA PRO A 144 6.81 -1.07 -7.54
C PRO A 144 7.39 0.35 -7.57
N LEU A 145 7.35 1.03 -8.72
CA LEU A 145 7.84 2.42 -8.84
C LEU A 145 6.98 3.43 -8.06
N LEU A 146 5.68 3.15 -7.88
CA LEU A 146 4.81 4.03 -7.10
C LEU A 146 5.02 3.80 -5.61
N GLN A 147 5.22 2.55 -5.20
CA GLN A 147 5.52 2.16 -3.82
C GLN A 147 6.78 2.85 -3.28
N THR A 148 7.83 2.98 -4.10
CA THR A 148 9.11 3.55 -3.69
C THR A 148 9.22 5.05 -3.94
N GLY A 149 8.54 5.59 -4.95
CA GLY A 149 8.76 6.95 -5.43
C GLY A 149 7.60 7.93 -5.23
N SER A 150 6.37 7.47 -4.98
CA SER A 150 5.20 8.35 -4.99
C SER A 150 4.83 8.86 -3.60
N LYS A 151 5.04 10.17 -3.37
CA LYS A 151 4.56 10.84 -2.16
C LYS A 151 3.05 11.00 -2.19
N VAL A 152 2.49 11.19 -3.39
CA VAL A 152 1.03 11.32 -3.58
C VAL A 152 0.30 10.04 -3.18
N LEU A 153 0.84 8.85 -3.52
CA LEU A 153 0.29 7.56 -3.09
C LEU A 153 0.26 7.41 -1.56
N ILE A 154 1.41 7.68 -0.91
CA ILE A 154 1.54 7.57 0.55
C ILE A 154 0.54 8.50 1.23
N ARG A 155 0.46 9.76 0.78
CA ARG A 155 -0.50 10.75 1.31
C ARG A 155 -1.94 10.30 1.15
N PHE A 156 -2.29 9.76 -0.01
CA PHE A 156 -3.64 9.28 -0.28
C PHE A 156 -4.06 8.14 0.65
N ILE A 157 -3.12 7.26 1.02
CA ILE A 157 -3.37 6.09 1.88
C ILE A 157 -3.32 6.42 3.38
N GLN A 158 -2.48 7.36 3.83
CA GLN A 158 -2.19 7.54 5.26
C GLN A 158 -2.74 8.81 5.92
N ASP A 159 -2.94 9.88 5.16
CA ASP A 159 -3.36 11.16 5.72
C ASP A 159 -4.85 11.12 6.07
N PRO A 160 -5.30 11.73 7.17
CA PRO A 160 -6.72 11.75 7.51
C PRO A 160 -7.55 12.46 6.43
N THR A 161 -7.00 13.50 5.81
CA THR A 161 -7.64 14.31 4.78
C THR A 161 -6.82 14.29 3.49
N PHE A 162 -7.48 14.16 2.35
CA PHE A 162 -6.84 14.28 1.04
C PHE A 162 -7.45 15.42 0.25
N GLN A 163 -6.73 16.54 0.23
CA GLN A 163 -7.10 17.75 -0.51
C GLN A 163 -5.96 18.13 -1.45
N GLY A 164 -6.30 18.86 -2.51
CA GLY A 164 -5.38 19.26 -3.59
C GLY A 164 -4.47 20.40 -3.20
#